data_AF-A0A3D2IRV2-F1
#
_entry.id   AF-A0A3D2IRV2-F1
#
_cell.length_a   1.000
_cell.length_b   1.000
_cell.length_c   1.000
_cell.angle_alpha   90.00
_cell.angle_beta   90.00
_cell.angle_gamma   90.00
#
_symmetry.space_group_name_H-M   'P 1'
#
loop_
_entity.id
_entity.type
_entity.pdbx_description
1 polymer ?
#
loop_
_entity_poly.entity_id
_entity_poly.type
_entity_poly.pdbx_seq_one_letter_code
_entity_poly.pdbx_strand_id
1 'polypeptide(L)'
;LHKLQGKERISIADMYSYFEESPPIDFHFTLTDLSPGVYRIHRYLLDRSHGSLHDIFLAGLTSSNLEEERYLRRIHLLKPQMQEYLSQTCRPLESTTYIETEHDLELEVHLSVHSICLWDITMET
;
A
#
# COMPACT_ATOMS: atom_id res chain seq x y z
N LEU A 1 2.59 -12.30 31.12
CA LEU A 1 3.23 -13.14 30.09
C LEU A 1 2.35 -14.37 29.86
N HIS A 2 1.24 -14.21 29.13
CA HIS A 2 0.32 -15.31 28.83
C HIS A 2 0.85 -16.10 27.63
N LYS A 3 0.93 -17.42 27.82
CA LYS A 3 1.35 -18.40 26.82
C LYS A 3 0.35 -18.41 25.65
N LEU A 4 0.83 -18.12 24.44
CA LEU A 4 0.11 -18.41 23.20
C LEU A 4 0.12 -19.94 22.98
N GLN A 5 -0.86 -20.63 23.55
CA GLN A 5 -1.14 -22.03 23.24
C GLN A 5 -2.15 -22.08 22.08
N GLY A 6 -1.76 -22.76 21.00
CA GLY A 6 -2.57 -22.95 19.79
C GLY A 6 -2.28 -21.88 18.73
N LYS A 7 -1.43 -22.18 17.76
CA LYS A 7 -1.41 -21.40 16.51
C LYS A 7 -2.70 -21.77 15.76
N GLU A 8 -3.79 -21.07 16.02
CA GLU A 8 -4.84 -20.96 15.02
C GLU A 8 -4.17 -20.44 13.74
N ARG A 9 -4.28 -21.20 12.65
CA ARG A 9 -3.90 -20.70 11.34
C ARG A 9 -4.90 -19.61 11.00
N ILE A 10 -4.51 -18.36 11.19
CA ILE A 10 -5.25 -17.22 10.67
C ILE A 10 -5.19 -17.35 9.14
N SER A 11 -6.36 -17.51 8.51
CA SER A 11 -6.47 -17.58 7.05
C SER A 11 -5.94 -16.30 6.42
N ILE A 12 -5.40 -16.39 5.21
CA ILE A 12 -5.10 -15.20 4.41
C ILE A 12 -6.35 -14.34 4.16
N ALA A 13 -7.53 -14.97 4.15
CA ALA A 13 -8.81 -14.29 3.98
C ALA A 13 -9.24 -13.52 5.24
N ASP A 14 -8.79 -13.94 6.43
CA ASP A 14 -9.18 -13.34 7.70
C ASP A 14 -8.32 -12.13 8.09
N MET A 15 -7.27 -11.78 7.32
CA MET A 15 -6.38 -10.67 7.69
C MET A 15 -7.12 -9.33 7.76
N TYR A 16 -8.01 -9.07 6.80
CA TYR A 16 -8.70 -7.78 6.67
C TYR A 16 -10.02 -7.70 7.43
N SER A 17 -10.58 -8.83 7.87
CA SER A 17 -11.86 -8.85 8.60
C SER A 17 -11.78 -8.07 9.92
N TYR A 18 -10.60 -7.99 10.53
CA TYR A 18 -10.34 -7.16 11.71
C TYR A 18 -10.46 -5.65 11.47
N PHE A 19 -10.49 -5.21 10.20
CA PHE A 19 -10.44 -3.81 9.81
C PHE A 19 -11.56 -3.41 8.85
N GLU A 20 -12.54 -4.28 8.58
CA GLU A 20 -13.65 -4.01 7.64
C GLU A 20 -14.48 -2.77 8.03
N GLU A 21 -14.63 -2.50 9.32
CA GLU A 21 -15.40 -1.35 9.82
C GLU A 21 -14.55 -0.10 10.05
N SER A 22 -13.23 -0.18 9.83
CA SER A 22 -12.33 0.95 10.08
C SER A 22 -12.40 1.94 8.92
N PRO A 23 -12.89 3.17 9.15
CA PRO A 23 -13.03 4.15 8.08
C PRO A 23 -11.66 4.68 7.64
N PRO A 24 -11.55 5.13 6.39
CA PRO A 24 -10.35 5.84 5.94
C PRO A 24 -10.20 7.18 6.68
N ILE A 25 -8.96 7.67 6.72
CA ILE A 25 -8.56 8.89 7.44
C ILE A 25 -7.98 9.89 6.44
N ASP A 26 -8.41 11.14 6.54
CA ASP A 26 -7.82 12.27 5.82
C ASP A 26 -6.65 12.85 6.63
N PHE A 27 -5.44 12.74 6.10
CA PHE A 27 -4.25 13.35 6.66
C PHE A 27 -3.94 14.65 5.94
N HIS A 28 -3.86 15.71 6.72
CA HIS A 28 -3.45 17.04 6.29
C HIS A 28 -2.15 17.39 7.01
N PHE A 29 -1.17 17.89 6.28
CA PHE A 29 0.11 18.27 6.84
C PHE A 29 0.64 19.51 6.12
N THR A 30 1.30 20.34 6.91
CA THR A 30 1.89 21.59 6.46
C THR A 30 3.36 21.54 6.77
N LEU A 31 4.19 21.71 5.74
CA LEU A 31 5.61 21.99 5.89
C LEU A 31 5.77 23.50 5.95
N THR A 32 6.22 24.01 7.09
CA THR A 32 6.37 25.45 7.31
C THR A 32 7.82 25.89 7.14
N ASP A 33 8.03 27.20 7.06
CA ASP A 33 9.35 27.84 7.00
C ASP A 33 10.19 27.39 5.79
N LEU A 34 9.52 27.11 4.67
CA LEU A 34 10.16 26.83 3.39
C LEU A 34 10.65 28.11 2.73
N SER A 35 11.68 27.97 1.89
CA SER A 35 12.12 29.05 1.02
C SER A 35 11.09 29.27 -0.09
N PRO A 36 10.83 30.52 -0.51
CA PRO A 36 9.99 30.79 -1.67
C PRO A 36 10.53 30.08 -2.92
N GLY A 37 9.67 29.37 -3.64
CA GLY A 37 10.06 28.67 -4.86
C GLY A 37 9.08 27.57 -5.28
N VAL A 38 9.46 26.84 -6.34
CA VAL A 38 8.70 25.70 -6.85
C VAL A 38 9.25 24.42 -6.26
N TYR A 39 8.37 23.62 -5.65
CA TYR A 39 8.69 22.31 -5.10
C TYR A 39 8.09 21.21 -5.96
N ARG A 40 8.92 20.23 -6.31
CA ARG A 40 8.47 18.96 -6.87
C ARG A 40 8.15 18.00 -5.73
N ILE A 41 6.91 17.55 -5.70
CA ILE A 41 6.42 16.55 -4.77
C ILE A 41 6.17 15.27 -5.55
N HIS A 42 6.96 14.24 -5.24
CA HIS A 42 6.78 12.91 -5.78
C HIS A 42 6.18 12.02 -4.70
N ARG A 43 5.01 11.44 -4.98
CA ARG A 43 4.23 10.65 -4.03
C ARG A 43 4.23 9.19 -4.44
N TYR A 44 4.49 8.32 -3.46
CA TYR A 44 4.30 6.87 -3.54
C TYR A 44 3.15 6.46 -2.62
N LEU A 45 2.16 5.76 -3.15
CA LEU A 45 1.04 5.21 -2.38
C LEU A 45 1.00 3.69 -2.53
N LEU A 46 1.13 2.99 -1.41
CA LEU A 46 0.85 1.57 -1.29
C LEU A 46 -0.55 1.42 -0.68
N ASP A 47 -1.41 0.66 -1.33
CA ASP A 47 -2.73 0.31 -0.81
C ASP A 47 -3.12 -1.09 -1.30
N ARG A 48 -4.36 -1.51 -1.01
CA ARG A 48 -4.85 -2.84 -1.43
C ARG A 48 -4.98 -3.00 -2.94
N SER A 49 -5.09 -1.89 -3.67
CA SER A 49 -5.18 -1.86 -5.13
C SER A 49 -3.80 -1.78 -5.78
N HIS A 50 -2.78 -1.28 -5.07
CA HIS A 50 -1.48 -0.95 -5.61
C HIS A 50 -0.34 -1.47 -4.72
N GLY A 51 0.45 -2.38 -5.27
CA GLY A 51 1.75 -2.77 -4.71
C GLY A 51 1.73 -3.88 -3.66
N SER A 52 0.56 -4.41 -3.28
CA SER A 52 0.44 -5.51 -2.32
C SER A 52 0.39 -6.88 -3.00
N LEU A 53 1.48 -7.64 -2.87
CA LEU A 53 1.53 -9.04 -3.32
C LEU A 53 0.47 -9.91 -2.63
N HIS A 54 0.21 -9.61 -1.35
CA HIS A 54 -0.79 -10.31 -0.56
C HIS A 54 -2.20 -10.10 -1.13
N ASP A 55 -2.57 -8.86 -1.47
CA ASP A 55 -3.87 -8.56 -2.05
C ASP A 55 -4.05 -9.20 -3.43
N ILE A 56 -2.99 -9.30 -4.24
CA ILE A 56 -3.02 -10.05 -5.51
C ILE A 56 -3.37 -11.54 -5.27
N PHE A 57 -2.73 -12.17 -4.29
CA PHE A 57 -3.00 -13.57 -3.96
C PHE A 57 -4.38 -13.77 -3.32
N LEU A 58 -4.82 -12.83 -2.48
CA LEU A 58 -6.16 -12.87 -1.90
C LEU A 58 -7.25 -12.70 -2.97
N ALA A 59 -7.09 -11.75 -3.90
CA ALA A 59 -7.99 -11.57 -5.04
C ALA A 59 -8.05 -12.84 -5.91
N GLY A 60 -6.91 -13.46 -6.16
CA GLY A 60 -6.85 -14.70 -6.92
C GLY A 60 -7.46 -15.90 -6.17
N LEU A 61 -7.30 -16.00 -4.86
CA LEU A 61 -7.92 -17.03 -4.02
C LEU A 61 -9.45 -16.89 -4.03
N THR A 62 -9.94 -15.69 -3.72
CA THR A 62 -11.39 -15.36 -3.64
C THR A 62 -12.10 -15.52 -4.99
N SER A 63 -11.37 -15.33 -6.09
CA SER A 63 -11.88 -15.54 -7.46
C SER A 63 -11.72 -16.98 -7.96
N SER A 64 -11.15 -17.88 -7.16
CA SER A 64 -10.94 -19.29 -7.52
C SER A 64 -11.97 -20.20 -6.86
N ASN A 65 -12.17 -21.39 -7.42
CA ASN A 65 -12.94 -22.47 -6.80
C ASN A 65 -12.05 -23.43 -5.97
N LEU A 66 -10.86 -22.97 -5.54
CA LEU A 66 -9.91 -23.78 -4.81
C LEU A 66 -9.94 -23.45 -3.31
N GLU A 67 -9.85 -24.50 -2.51
CA GLU A 67 -9.53 -24.38 -1.09
C GLU A 67 -8.19 -23.66 -0.89
N GLU A 68 -8.09 -22.81 0.14
CA GLU A 68 -6.94 -21.95 0.40
C GLU A 68 -5.61 -22.72 0.39
N GLU A 69 -5.52 -23.86 1.09
CA GLU A 69 -4.28 -24.64 1.12
C GLU A 69 -3.87 -25.14 -0.27
N ARG A 70 -4.84 -25.51 -1.12
CA ARG A 70 -4.57 -25.93 -2.50
C ARG A 70 -4.15 -24.77 -3.38
N TYR A 71 -4.76 -23.59 -3.19
CA TYR A 71 -4.38 -22.37 -3.89
C TYR A 71 -2.95 -21.94 -3.52
N LEU A 72 -2.63 -21.88 -2.22
CA LEU A 72 -1.31 -21.49 -1.70
C LEU A 72 -0.19 -22.40 -2.20
N ARG A 73 -0.43 -23.72 -2.30
CA ARG A 73 0.54 -24.66 -2.88
C ARG A 73 0.80 -24.41 -4.37
N ARG A 74 -0.20 -23.94 -5.12
CA ARG A 74 -0.04 -23.61 -6.55
C ARG A 74 0.73 -22.32 -6.76
N ILE A 75 0.48 -21.29 -5.94
CA ILE A 75 1.26 -20.06 -6.01
C ILE A 75 2.71 -20.29 -5.55
N HIS A 76 3.00 -21.22 -4.64
CA HIS A 76 4.38 -21.52 -4.22
C HIS A 76 5.27 -22.07 -5.36
N LEU A 77 4.66 -22.56 -6.44
CA LEU A 77 5.33 -23.00 -7.65
C LEU A 77 5.37 -21.88 -8.70
N LEU A 78 5.76 -20.66 -8.31
CA LEU A 78 5.86 -19.53 -9.24
C LEU A 78 6.82 -19.88 -10.37
N LYS A 79 6.26 -19.99 -11.59
CA LYS A 79 7.07 -20.05 -12.81
C LYS A 79 7.85 -18.73 -12.95
N PRO A 80 9.03 -18.70 -13.58
CA PRO A 80 9.82 -17.47 -13.76
C PRO A 80 9.02 -16.29 -14.34
N GLN A 81 8.11 -16.56 -15.28
CA GLN A 81 7.23 -15.55 -15.89
C GLN A 81 6.30 -14.86 -14.87
N MET A 82 5.90 -15.57 -13.81
CA MET A 82 5.09 -14.97 -12.74
C MET A 82 5.92 -14.05 -11.85
N GLN A 83 7.22 -14.31 -11.66
CA GLN A 83 8.08 -13.43 -10.87
C GLN A 83 8.24 -12.07 -11.55
N GLU A 84 8.42 -12.06 -12.87
CA GLU A 84 8.51 -10.83 -13.66
C GLU A 84 7.20 -10.04 -13.60
N TYR A 85 6.06 -10.69 -13.82
CA TYR A 85 4.74 -10.07 -13.68
C TYR A 85 4.53 -9.46 -12.29
N LEU A 86 4.86 -10.21 -11.23
CA LEU A 86 4.71 -9.73 -9.84
C LEU A 86 5.63 -8.55 -9.54
N SER A 87 6.86 -8.54 -10.06
CA SER A 87 7.79 -7.41 -9.90
C SER A 87 7.32 -6.11 -10.57
N GLN A 88 6.46 -6.23 -11.58
CA GLN A 88 5.88 -5.09 -12.29
C GLN A 88 4.57 -4.62 -11.64
N THR A 89 3.78 -5.54 -11.10
CA THR A 89 2.46 -5.26 -10.51
C THR A 89 2.50 -4.93 -9.02
N CYS A 90 3.51 -5.43 -8.30
CA CYS A 90 3.77 -5.08 -6.90
C CYS A 90 4.56 -3.77 -6.79
N ARG A 91 4.06 -2.71 -7.42
CA ARG A 91 4.63 -1.36 -7.35
C ARG A 91 3.63 -0.40 -6.72
N PRO A 92 4.09 0.56 -5.91
CA PRO A 92 3.21 1.61 -5.40
C PRO A 92 2.67 2.45 -6.57
N LEU A 93 1.52 3.08 -6.35
CA LEU A 93 1.02 4.12 -7.23
C LEU A 93 1.90 5.36 -7.08
N GLU A 94 2.40 5.87 -8.20
CA GLU A 94 3.30 7.03 -8.24
C GLU A 94 2.62 8.24 -8.88
N SER A 95 2.85 9.43 -8.33
CA SER A 95 2.40 10.69 -8.93
C SER A 95 3.37 11.84 -8.62
N THR A 96 3.59 12.73 -9.58
CA THR A 96 4.43 13.92 -9.40
C THR A 96 3.59 15.18 -9.58
N THR A 97 3.71 16.12 -8.65
CA THR A 97 3.09 17.45 -8.72
C THR A 97 4.13 18.53 -8.46
N TYR A 98 3.91 19.72 -9.01
CA TYR A 98 4.77 20.89 -8.79
C TYR A 98 3.92 21.97 -8.13
N ILE A 99 4.41 22.51 -7.01
CA ILE A 99 3.69 23.51 -6.22
C ILE A 99 4.63 24.68 -5.97
N GLU A 100 4.19 25.87 -6.37
CA GLU A 100 4.84 27.13 -6.00
C GLU A 100 4.36 27.55 -4.61
N THR A 101 5.29 27.86 -3.73
CA THR A 101 5.02 28.22 -2.33
C THR A 101 5.89 29.42 -1.95
N GLU A 102 5.36 30.31 -1.13
CA GLU A 102 6.14 31.40 -0.50
C GLU A 102 6.82 30.90 0.77
N HIS A 103 6.10 30.20 1.65
CA HIS A 103 6.61 29.77 2.97
C HIS A 103 6.07 28.42 3.44
N ASP A 104 4.82 28.11 3.10
CA ASP A 104 4.15 26.92 3.61
C ASP A 104 3.68 26.05 2.44
N LEU A 105 3.96 24.75 2.56
CA LEU A 105 3.47 23.74 1.63
C LEU A 105 2.46 22.84 2.34
N GLU A 106 1.21 22.97 1.92
CA GLU A 106 0.11 22.13 2.38
C GLU A 106 -0.07 20.93 1.47
N LEU A 107 -0.30 19.78 2.08
CA LEU A 107 -0.47 18.53 1.38
C LEU A 107 -1.53 17.67 2.09
N GLU A 108 -2.25 16.89 1.30
CA GLU A 108 -3.39 16.09 1.75
C GLU A 108 -3.29 14.66 1.18
N VAL A 109 -3.74 13.68 1.98
CA VAL A 109 -3.97 12.32 1.51
C VAL A 109 -5.14 11.66 2.24
N HIS A 110 -5.93 10.91 1.48
CA HIS A 110 -6.94 10.00 1.99
C HIS A 110 -6.34 8.59 2.12
N LEU A 111 -6.27 8.04 3.33
CA LEU A 111 -5.68 6.73 3.60
C LEU A 111 -6.71 5.75 4.17
N SER A 112 -6.88 4.63 3.48
CA SER A 112 -7.56 3.46 4.02
C SER A 112 -6.65 2.73 5.02
N VAL A 113 -7.22 1.80 5.78
CA VAL A 113 -6.42 0.93 6.65
C VAL A 113 -5.42 0.15 5.80
N HIS A 114 -4.19 0.03 6.32
CA HIS A 114 -3.05 -0.61 5.65
C HIS A 114 -2.51 0.14 4.43
N SER A 115 -2.96 1.37 4.18
CA SER A 115 -2.32 2.24 3.20
C SER A 115 -1.05 2.86 3.79
N ILE A 116 -0.02 2.97 2.95
CA ILE A 116 1.24 3.66 3.26
C ILE A 116 1.46 4.73 2.19
N CYS A 117 1.64 5.97 2.60
CA CYS A 117 1.96 7.08 1.72
C CYS A 117 3.35 7.64 2.08
N LEU A 118 4.17 7.86 1.06
CA LEU A 118 5.47 8.51 1.15
C LEU A 118 5.48 9.70 0.18
N TRP A 119 5.94 10.85 0.66
CA TRP A 119 6.28 11.99 -0.20
C TRP A 119 7.79 12.21 -0.19
N ASP A 120 8.35 12.35 -1.37
CA ASP A 120 9.68 12.88 -1.62
C ASP A 120 9.51 14.31 -2.17
N ILE A 121 10.06 15.30 -1.46
CA ILE A 121 9.80 16.71 -1.72
C ILE A 121 11.14 17.40 -1.93
N THR A 122 11.32 17.98 -3.12
CA THR A 122 12.55 18.64 -3.54
C THR A 122 12.25 20.00 -4.13
N MET A 123 12.98 21.03 -3.72
CA MET A 123 12.92 22.34 -4.37
C MET A 123 13.56 22.25 -5.76
N GLU A 124 12.87 22.72 -6.79
CA GLU A 124 13.42 22.86 -8.14
C GLU A 124 14.21 24.18 -8.21
N THR A 125 15.45 24.09 -8.68
CA THR A 125 16.37 25.23 -8.87
C THR A 125 16.10 26.00 -10.14
#